data_AF-A0A940VQT6-F1
#
_entry.id   AF-A0A940VQT6-F1
#
_cell.length_a   1.000
_cell.length_b   1.000
_cell.length_c   1.000
_cell.angle_alpha   90.00
_cell.angle_beta   90.00
_cell.angle_gamma   90.00
#
_symmetry.space_group_name_H-M   'P 1'
#
loop_
_entity.id
_entity.type
_entity.pdbx_description
1 polymer ?
#
loop_
_entity_poly.entity_id
_entity_poly.type
_entity_poly.pdbx_seq_one_letter_code
_entity_poly.pdbx_strand_id
1 'polypeptide(L)'
;MRVGDTVRLAVNYSDKPVKALAREFRCSDDALYSAMKEIRPIPSQAREKLAKLNMVGMMAATLEATGFSKLFSYLRVDRHIYSLIHRVYKEDREADEALRKLPELLLDKGKPDDLKPEDRQIILSVGKEIIERIHCEFNLLAELERQYGISFQECLIEKEKAACAATQTTSYGR
;
A
#
# COMPACT_ATOMS: atom_id res chain seq x y z
N MET A 1 5.49 4.94 -10.39
CA MET A 1 4.99 6.27 -10.81
C MET A 1 5.46 7.33 -9.82
N ARG A 2 5.43 8.63 -10.19
CA ARG A 2 5.64 9.73 -9.24
C ARG A 2 4.36 9.99 -8.43
N VAL A 3 4.47 10.72 -7.32
CA VAL A 3 3.32 10.96 -6.42
C VAL A 3 2.19 11.64 -7.18
N GLY A 4 2.46 12.72 -7.90
CA GLY A 4 1.42 13.46 -8.62
C GLY A 4 0.68 12.63 -9.68
N ASP A 5 1.40 11.73 -10.37
CA ASP A 5 0.78 10.81 -11.33
C ASP A 5 -0.15 9.81 -10.61
N THR A 6 0.26 9.30 -9.45
CA THR A 6 -0.54 8.37 -8.64
C THR A 6 -1.76 9.06 -8.04
N VAL A 7 -1.64 10.31 -7.56
CA VAL A 7 -2.78 11.12 -7.09
C VAL A 7 -3.80 11.32 -8.21
N ARG A 8 -3.34 11.66 -9.42
CA ARG A 8 -4.22 11.82 -10.58
C ARG A 8 -4.95 10.53 -10.91
N LEU A 9 -4.26 9.40 -10.87
CA LEU A 9 -4.85 8.10 -11.14
C LEU A 9 -5.90 7.73 -10.09
N ALA A 10 -5.60 7.94 -8.80
CA ALA A 10 -6.55 7.72 -7.70
C ALA A 10 -7.83 8.52 -7.88
N VAL A 11 -7.72 9.79 -8.25
CA VAL A 11 -8.88 10.65 -8.51
C VAL A 11 -9.68 10.15 -9.72
N ASN A 12 -9.00 9.80 -10.81
CA ASN A 12 -9.67 9.24 -11.99
C ASN A 12 -10.41 7.94 -11.68
N TYR A 13 -9.88 7.07 -10.80
CA TYR A 13 -10.50 5.80 -10.43
C TYR A 13 -11.70 5.96 -9.48
N SER A 14 -11.91 7.16 -8.92
CA SER A 14 -13.07 7.42 -8.07
C SER A 14 -14.35 7.75 -8.84
N ASP A 15 -14.26 7.93 -10.15
CA ASP A 15 -15.35 8.40 -11.03
C ASP A 15 -16.04 9.70 -10.58
N LYS A 16 -15.39 10.47 -9.69
CA LYS A 16 -15.88 11.75 -9.17
C LYS A 16 -15.12 12.91 -9.81
N PRO A 17 -15.81 14.03 -10.13
CA PRO A 17 -15.13 15.22 -10.61
C PRO A 17 -14.24 15.82 -9.51
N VAL A 18 -13.08 16.35 -9.89
CA VAL A 18 -12.08 16.94 -8.97
C VAL A 18 -12.70 17.95 -8.00
N LYS A 19 -13.64 18.77 -8.48
CA LYS A 19 -14.34 19.78 -7.66
C LYS A 19 -15.20 19.16 -6.54
N ALA A 20 -15.81 17.99 -6.79
CA ALA A 20 -16.57 17.28 -5.76
C ALA A 20 -15.61 16.69 -4.72
N LEU A 21 -14.53 16.05 -5.17
CA LEU A 21 -13.49 15.52 -4.27
C LEU A 21 -12.83 16.61 -3.43
N ALA A 22 -12.52 17.78 -4.01
CA ALA A 22 -11.95 18.89 -3.26
C ALA A 22 -12.87 19.34 -2.11
N ARG A 23 -14.19 19.40 -2.35
CA ARG A 23 -15.19 19.67 -1.30
C ARG A 23 -15.21 18.57 -0.24
N GLU A 24 -15.25 17.31 -0.65
CA GLU A 24 -15.19 16.16 0.27
C GLU A 24 -13.91 16.21 1.11
N PHE A 25 -12.77 16.55 0.51
CA PHE A 25 -11.45 16.63 1.11
C PHE A 25 -11.23 17.91 1.92
N ARG A 26 -12.19 18.85 1.87
CA ARG A 26 -12.12 20.18 2.49
C ARG A 26 -10.90 20.99 2.03
N CYS A 27 -10.50 20.87 0.77
CA CYS A 27 -9.42 21.65 0.15
C CYS A 27 -9.93 22.42 -1.08
N SER A 28 -9.11 23.34 -1.62
CA SER A 28 -9.42 23.95 -2.91
C SER A 28 -9.14 22.99 -4.07
N ASP A 29 -9.88 23.15 -5.16
CA ASP A 29 -9.63 22.48 -6.43
C ASP A 29 -8.22 22.75 -6.95
N ASP A 30 -7.76 24.00 -6.88
CA ASP A 30 -6.39 24.37 -7.25
C ASP A 30 -5.32 23.64 -6.43
N ALA A 31 -5.54 23.44 -5.13
CA ALA A 31 -4.61 22.71 -4.28
C ALA A 31 -4.54 21.23 -4.69
N LEU A 32 -5.69 20.63 -5.01
CA LEU A 32 -5.76 19.24 -5.48
C LEU A 32 -5.12 19.07 -6.87
N TYR A 33 -5.38 19.99 -7.81
CA TYR A 33 -4.70 20.01 -9.11
C TYR A 33 -3.18 20.23 -8.99
N SER A 34 -2.75 21.08 -8.06
CA SER A 34 -1.33 21.31 -7.79
C SER A 34 -0.64 20.04 -7.28
N ALA A 35 -1.33 19.25 -6.44
CA ALA A 35 -0.86 17.94 -6.00
C ALA A 35 -0.75 16.93 -7.16
N MET A 36 -1.75 16.87 -8.04
CA MET A 36 -1.71 16.01 -9.26
C MET A 36 -0.61 16.39 -10.26
N LYS A 37 -0.14 17.62 -10.22
CA LYS A 37 0.99 18.13 -11.02
C LYS A 37 2.32 18.05 -10.28
N GLU A 38 2.31 17.62 -9.01
CA GLU A 38 3.48 17.55 -8.14
C GLU A 38 4.15 18.92 -7.92
N ILE A 39 3.38 20.01 -8.06
CA ILE A 39 3.83 21.39 -7.81
C ILE A 39 3.81 21.69 -6.31
N ARG A 40 2.81 21.14 -5.61
CA ARG A 40 2.63 21.24 -4.15
C ARG A 40 2.34 19.86 -3.58
N PRO A 41 2.67 19.60 -2.31
CA PRO A 41 2.26 18.35 -1.66
C PRO A 41 0.74 18.26 -1.54
N ILE A 42 0.24 17.03 -1.35
CA ILE A 42 -1.14 16.74 -1.00
C ILE A 42 -1.48 17.52 0.27
N PRO A 43 -2.56 18.33 0.27
CA PRO A 43 -2.97 19.08 1.46
C PRO A 43 -3.15 18.16 2.66
N SER A 44 -2.64 18.55 3.83
CA SER A 44 -2.66 17.72 5.05
C SER A 44 -4.07 17.21 5.38
N GLN A 45 -5.08 18.08 5.32
CA GLN A 45 -6.49 17.76 5.51
C GLN A 45 -7.10 16.81 4.48
N ALA A 46 -6.48 16.70 3.29
CA ALA A 46 -6.93 15.83 2.21
C ALA A 46 -6.25 14.45 2.22
N ARG A 47 -5.10 14.30 2.89
CA ARG A 47 -4.29 13.07 2.86
C ARG A 47 -5.07 11.84 3.32
N GLU A 48 -5.73 11.94 4.48
CA GLU A 48 -6.50 10.82 5.03
C GLU A 48 -7.65 10.42 4.10
N LYS A 49 -8.36 11.41 3.55
CA LYS A 49 -9.50 11.16 2.66
C LYS A 49 -9.07 10.63 1.29
N LEU A 50 -7.93 11.09 0.78
CA LEU A 50 -7.32 10.52 -0.41
C LEU A 50 -6.89 9.07 -0.15
N ALA A 51 -6.28 8.79 1.01
CA ALA A 51 -5.90 7.44 1.38
C ALA A 51 -7.12 6.51 1.47
N LYS A 52 -8.26 7.02 1.93
CA LYS A 52 -9.57 6.34 2.02
C LYS A 52 -10.43 6.46 0.75
N LEU A 53 -9.85 6.88 -0.38
CA LEU A 53 -10.61 6.98 -1.63
C LEU A 53 -10.61 5.65 -2.39
N ASN A 54 -9.42 5.05 -2.52
CA ASN A 54 -9.15 3.76 -3.15
C ASN A 54 -7.68 3.38 -2.84
N MET A 55 -7.30 2.15 -3.19
CA MET A 55 -5.95 1.60 -3.02
C MET A 55 -4.88 2.48 -3.67
N VAL A 56 -5.15 3.06 -4.84
CA VAL A 56 -4.20 3.98 -5.50
C VAL A 56 -4.03 5.27 -4.68
N GLY A 57 -5.10 5.77 -4.08
CA GLY A 57 -5.07 6.92 -3.17
C GLY A 57 -4.27 6.64 -1.91
N MET A 58 -4.44 5.45 -1.30
CA MET A 58 -3.62 4.98 -0.18
C MET A 58 -2.13 4.94 -0.55
N MET A 59 -1.82 4.35 -1.70
CA MET A 59 -0.46 4.28 -2.23
C MET A 59 0.13 5.68 -2.45
N ALA A 60 -0.64 6.62 -3.03
CA ALA A 60 -0.20 8.00 -3.25
C ALA A 60 0.13 8.73 -1.94
N ALA A 61 -0.79 8.69 -0.97
CA ALA A 61 -0.63 9.37 0.31
C ALA A 61 0.56 8.79 1.10
N THR A 62 0.72 7.46 1.08
CA THR A 62 1.82 6.78 1.78
C THR A 62 3.16 7.04 1.09
N LEU A 63 3.18 7.05 -0.25
CA LEU A 63 4.37 7.38 -1.02
C LEU A 63 4.84 8.82 -0.77
N GLU A 64 3.92 9.80 -0.71
CA GLU A 64 4.28 11.18 -0.38
C GLU A 64 4.86 11.29 1.04
N ALA A 65 4.26 10.58 2.00
CA ALA A 65 4.67 10.67 3.40
C ALA A 65 6.04 10.01 3.67
N THR A 66 6.35 8.90 2.97
CA THR A 66 7.50 8.05 3.28
C THR A 66 8.62 8.10 2.24
N GLY A 67 8.32 8.45 0.99
CA GLY A 67 9.24 8.32 -0.13
C GLY A 67 9.51 6.87 -0.56
N PHE A 68 8.82 5.87 0.01
CA PHE A 68 9.08 4.44 -0.25
C PHE A 68 8.48 3.97 -1.59
N SER A 69 9.08 4.44 -2.68
CA SER A 69 8.66 4.16 -4.06
C SER A 69 8.70 2.68 -4.44
N LYS A 70 9.59 1.89 -3.85
CA LYS A 70 9.67 0.45 -4.12
C LYS A 70 8.47 -0.34 -3.59
N LEU A 71 7.77 0.19 -2.59
CA LEU A 71 6.65 -0.50 -1.94
C LEU A 71 5.30 0.09 -2.35
N PHE A 72 5.20 1.43 -2.40
CA PHE A 72 3.91 2.12 -2.60
C PHE A 72 3.77 2.77 -3.98
N SER A 73 4.63 2.48 -4.95
CA SER A 73 4.44 3.02 -6.29
C SER A 73 3.46 2.20 -7.10
N TYR A 74 2.62 2.89 -7.88
CA TYR A 74 1.80 2.24 -8.88
C TYR A 74 2.60 1.92 -10.15
N LEU A 75 2.36 0.75 -10.74
CA LEU A 75 3.03 0.24 -11.94
C LEU A 75 2.60 1.03 -13.19
N ARG A 76 3.60 1.36 -14.04
CA ARG A 76 3.38 2.02 -15.35
C ARG A 76 3.24 1.05 -16.52
N VAL A 77 3.59 -0.21 -16.30
CA VAL A 77 3.73 -1.25 -17.35
C VAL A 77 2.41 -1.97 -17.57
N ASP A 78 2.42 -3.16 -18.17
CA ASP A 78 1.23 -3.98 -18.40
C ASP A 78 0.38 -4.12 -17.10
N ARG A 79 -0.87 -3.67 -17.20
CA ARG A 79 -1.88 -3.67 -16.12
C ARG A 79 -2.98 -4.71 -16.37
N HIS A 80 -2.78 -5.57 -17.37
CA HIS A 80 -3.70 -6.66 -17.61
C HIS A 80 -3.75 -7.57 -16.39
N ILE A 81 -4.97 -7.86 -15.90
CA ILE A 81 -5.18 -8.57 -14.63
C ILE A 81 -4.43 -9.89 -14.60
N TYR A 82 -4.48 -10.69 -15.67
CA TYR A 82 -3.78 -11.97 -15.70
C TYR A 82 -2.26 -11.80 -15.59
N SER A 83 -1.68 -10.76 -16.19
CA SER A 83 -0.25 -10.47 -16.08
C SER A 83 0.14 -10.11 -14.64
N LEU A 84 -0.71 -9.33 -13.96
CA LEU A 84 -0.51 -8.99 -12.55
C LEU A 84 -0.66 -10.20 -11.63
N ILE A 85 -1.65 -11.07 -11.87
CA ILE A 85 -1.82 -12.32 -11.14
C ILE A 85 -0.59 -13.22 -11.30
N HIS A 86 -0.12 -13.42 -12.54
CA HIS A 86 1.10 -14.19 -12.79
C HIS A 86 2.33 -13.61 -12.10
N ARG A 87 2.44 -12.28 -12.08
CA ARG A 87 3.53 -11.61 -11.37
C ARG A 87 3.44 -11.85 -9.87
N VAL A 88 2.27 -11.69 -9.25
CA VAL A 88 2.08 -11.99 -7.83
C VAL A 88 2.47 -13.44 -7.52
N TYR A 89 2.04 -14.42 -8.32
CA TYR A 89 2.46 -15.82 -8.13
C TYR A 89 3.96 -16.03 -8.21
N LYS A 90 4.65 -15.37 -9.15
CA LYS A 90 6.11 -15.44 -9.26
C LYS A 90 6.77 -14.86 -8.02
N GLU A 91 6.42 -13.62 -7.64
CA GLU A 91 7.05 -12.94 -6.50
C GLU A 91 6.71 -13.64 -5.18
N ASP A 92 5.54 -14.25 -5.05
CA ASP A 92 5.16 -15.04 -3.88
C ASP A 92 6.06 -16.26 -3.71
N ARG A 93 6.30 -17.02 -4.79
CA ARG A 93 7.23 -18.15 -4.78
C ARG A 93 8.65 -17.70 -4.40
N GLU A 94 9.14 -16.61 -4.96
CA GLU A 94 10.49 -16.08 -4.71
C GLU A 94 10.64 -15.62 -3.24
N ALA A 95 9.64 -14.92 -2.71
CA ALA A 95 9.61 -14.51 -1.30
C ALA A 95 9.54 -15.70 -0.34
N ASP A 96 8.74 -16.71 -0.64
CA ASP A 96 8.64 -17.93 0.17
C ASP A 96 9.94 -18.74 0.18
N GLU A 97 10.58 -18.89 -0.97
CA GLU A 97 11.90 -19.53 -1.08
C GLU A 97 12.97 -18.76 -0.29
N ALA A 98 12.93 -17.43 -0.31
CA ALA A 98 13.83 -16.60 0.47
C ALA A 98 13.57 -16.75 1.99
N LEU A 99 12.30 -16.69 2.40
CA LEU A 99 11.87 -16.80 3.81
C LEU A 99 12.30 -18.11 4.47
N ARG A 100 12.32 -19.22 3.73
CA ARG A 100 12.74 -20.54 4.25
C ARG A 100 14.16 -20.55 4.82
N LYS A 101 15.02 -19.59 4.46
CA LYS A 101 16.39 -19.47 4.98
C LYS A 101 16.44 -18.91 6.40
N LEU A 102 15.44 -18.13 6.81
CA LEU A 102 15.49 -17.38 8.07
C LEU A 102 15.43 -18.25 9.33
N PRO A 103 14.58 -19.30 9.44
CA PRO A 103 14.49 -20.08 10.67
C PRO A 103 15.82 -20.69 11.11
N GLU A 104 16.56 -21.30 10.17
CA GLU A 104 17.88 -21.88 10.45
C GLU A 104 18.92 -20.79 10.71
N LEU A 105 18.91 -19.71 9.91
CA LEU A 105 19.84 -18.58 10.07
C LEU A 105 19.73 -17.93 11.46
N LEU A 106 18.52 -17.84 12.00
CA LEU A 106 18.18 -17.08 13.22
C LEU A 106 18.03 -17.95 14.48
N LEU A 107 18.15 -19.27 14.38
CA LEU A 107 17.85 -20.22 15.47
C LEU A 107 18.51 -19.84 16.81
N ASP A 108 19.78 -19.42 16.76
CA ASP A 108 20.57 -19.03 17.94
C ASP A 108 20.93 -17.54 17.97
N LYS A 109 20.25 -16.69 17.17
CA LYS A 109 20.57 -15.25 17.03
C LYS A 109 19.40 -14.40 17.53
N GLY A 110 19.50 -13.91 18.77
CA GLY A 110 18.45 -13.17 19.45
C GLY A 110 18.59 -11.64 19.37
N LYS A 111 19.79 -11.14 19.06
CA LYS A 111 20.08 -9.69 18.99
C LYS A 111 20.97 -9.35 17.79
N PRO A 112 21.04 -8.05 17.39
CA PRO A 112 21.85 -7.63 16.25
C PRO A 112 23.33 -7.99 16.35
N ASP A 113 23.90 -8.05 17.55
CA ASP A 113 25.31 -8.40 17.77
C ASP A 113 25.62 -9.87 17.45
N ASP A 114 24.61 -10.74 17.41
CA ASP A 114 24.76 -12.15 17.07
C ASP A 114 24.88 -12.37 15.54
N LEU A 115 24.58 -11.33 14.75
CA LEU A 115 24.57 -11.39 13.28
C LEU A 115 25.95 -11.08 12.70
N LYS A 116 26.48 -12.04 11.95
CA LYS A 116 27.64 -11.81 11.08
C LYS A 116 27.24 -10.89 9.90
N PRO A 117 28.22 -10.22 9.26
CA PRO A 117 27.93 -9.42 8.07
C PRO A 117 27.17 -10.19 6.97
N GLU A 118 27.48 -11.47 6.78
CA GLU A 118 26.82 -12.33 5.79
C GLU A 118 25.37 -12.61 6.16
N ASP A 119 25.07 -12.82 7.45
CA ASP A 119 23.71 -13.00 7.94
C ASP A 119 22.85 -11.77 7.65
N ARG A 120 23.42 -10.58 7.85
CA ARG A 120 22.74 -9.31 7.55
C ARG A 120 22.43 -9.20 6.06
N GLN A 121 23.33 -9.61 5.18
CA GLN A 121 23.06 -9.62 3.74
C GLN A 121 21.93 -10.58 3.37
N ILE A 122 21.87 -11.77 3.99
CA ILE A 122 20.78 -12.72 3.78
C ILE A 122 19.45 -12.11 4.24
N ILE A 123 19.39 -11.54 5.45
CA ILE A 123 18.17 -10.91 5.98
C ILE A 123 17.71 -9.76 5.06
N LEU A 124 18.63 -8.90 4.61
CA LEU A 124 18.31 -7.82 3.67
C LEU A 124 17.78 -8.35 2.33
N SER A 125 18.39 -9.41 1.80
CA SER A 125 17.91 -10.08 0.59
C SER A 125 16.50 -10.63 0.77
N VAL A 126 16.21 -11.29 1.90
CA VAL A 126 14.86 -11.81 2.19
C VAL A 126 13.86 -10.66 2.31
N GLY A 127 14.22 -9.58 3.03
CA GLY A 127 13.38 -8.39 3.13
C GLY A 127 13.07 -7.75 1.78
N LYS A 128 14.02 -7.77 0.84
CA LYS A 128 13.82 -7.30 -0.54
C LYS A 128 12.74 -8.11 -1.26
N GLU A 129 12.82 -9.45 -1.23
CA GLU A 129 11.83 -10.31 -1.88
C GLU A 129 10.42 -10.13 -1.27
N ILE A 130 10.33 -9.98 0.05
CA ILE A 130 9.04 -9.69 0.72
C ILE A 130 8.47 -8.33 0.26
N ILE A 131 9.32 -7.30 0.16
CA ILE A 131 8.90 -5.98 -0.34
C ILE A 131 8.41 -6.06 -1.78
N GLU A 132 9.08 -6.83 -2.65
CA GLU A 132 8.67 -7.03 -4.04
C GLU A 132 7.33 -7.76 -4.15
N ARG A 133 7.09 -8.79 -3.30
CA ARG A 133 5.78 -9.44 -3.18
C ARG A 133 4.68 -8.45 -2.80
N ILE A 134 4.84 -7.73 -1.68
CA ILE A 134 3.82 -6.79 -1.18
C ILE A 134 3.54 -5.70 -2.23
N HIS A 135 4.58 -5.20 -2.91
CA HIS A 135 4.42 -4.22 -3.98
C HIS A 135 3.52 -4.74 -5.11
N CYS A 136 3.73 -5.99 -5.55
CA CYS A 136 2.91 -6.59 -6.59
C CYS A 136 1.47 -6.83 -6.14
N GLU A 137 1.27 -7.27 -4.90
CA GLU A 137 -0.06 -7.46 -4.30
C GLU A 137 -0.85 -6.16 -4.25
N PHE A 138 -0.25 -5.05 -3.81
CA PHE A 138 -0.92 -3.74 -3.81
C PHE A 138 -1.35 -3.29 -5.21
N ASN A 139 -0.52 -3.55 -6.22
CA ASN A 139 -0.88 -3.23 -7.60
C ASN A 139 -2.01 -4.12 -8.13
N LEU A 140 -2.02 -5.41 -7.79
CA LEU A 140 -3.12 -6.31 -8.12
C LEU A 140 -4.42 -5.86 -7.46
N LEU A 141 -4.41 -5.57 -6.15
CA LEU A 141 -5.58 -5.09 -5.41
C LEU A 141 -6.14 -3.81 -6.02
N ALA A 142 -5.28 -2.86 -6.38
CA ALA A 142 -5.72 -1.62 -7.00
C ALA A 142 -6.37 -1.83 -8.38
N GLU A 143 -5.90 -2.78 -9.20
CA GLU A 143 -6.54 -3.11 -10.47
C GLU A 143 -7.84 -3.92 -10.30
N LEU A 144 -7.91 -4.80 -9.30
CA LEU A 144 -9.13 -5.52 -8.95
C LEU A 144 -10.23 -4.54 -8.47
N GLU A 145 -9.89 -3.61 -7.58
CA GLU A 145 -10.81 -2.58 -7.10
C GLU A 145 -11.34 -1.74 -8.26
N ARG A 146 -10.45 -1.29 -9.15
CA ARG A 146 -10.84 -0.52 -10.35
C ARG A 146 -11.74 -1.32 -11.29
N GLN A 147 -11.36 -2.55 -11.63
CA GLN A 147 -12.06 -3.31 -12.67
C GLN A 147 -13.43 -3.82 -12.21
N TYR A 148 -13.57 -4.14 -10.92
CA TYR A 148 -14.79 -4.74 -10.38
C TYR A 148 -15.60 -3.78 -9.50
N GLY A 149 -15.12 -2.57 -9.24
CA GLY A 149 -15.79 -1.59 -8.37
C GLY A 149 -15.89 -2.02 -6.92
N ILE A 150 -14.97 -2.88 -6.46
CA ILE A 150 -14.96 -3.44 -5.10
C ILE A 150 -14.11 -2.56 -4.21
N SER A 151 -14.66 -2.04 -3.11
CA SER A 151 -13.87 -1.31 -2.12
C SER A 151 -13.17 -2.26 -1.15
N PHE A 152 -11.88 -2.54 -1.36
CA PHE A 152 -11.10 -3.32 -0.37
C PHE A 152 -10.94 -2.58 0.96
N GLN A 153 -11.15 -1.25 0.95
CA GLN A 153 -11.11 -0.42 2.14
C GLN A 153 -12.29 -0.71 3.07
N GLU A 154 -13.48 -0.98 2.52
CA GLU A 154 -14.64 -1.40 3.30
C GLU A 154 -14.34 -2.70 4.05
N CYS A 155 -13.71 -3.69 3.39
CA CYS A 155 -13.32 -4.95 4.02
C CYS A 155 -12.35 -4.76 5.19
N LEU A 156 -11.44 -3.79 5.11
CA LEU A 156 -10.47 -3.50 6.18
C LEU A 156 -11.15 -2.77 7.36
N ILE A 157 -12.04 -1.81 7.08
CA ILE A 157 -12.77 -1.04 8.10
C ILE A 157 -13.77 -1.94 8.86
N GLU A 158 -14.46 -2.85 8.17
CA GLU A 158 -15.40 -3.77 8.81
C GLU A 158 -14.71 -4.72 9.79
N LYS A 159 -13.50 -5.21 9.45
CA LYS A 159 -12.69 -6.03 10.35
C LYS A 159 -12.25 -5.27 11.60
N GLU A 160 -11.85 -3.99 11.46
CA GLU A 160 -11.50 -3.16 12.62
C GLU A 160 -12.69 -2.93 13.56
N LYS A 161 -13.88 -2.69 13.02
CA LYS A 161 -15.11 -2.53 13.81
C LYS A 161 -15.46 -3.81 14.57
N ALA A 162 -15.35 -4.97 13.90
CA ALA A 162 -15.59 -6.26 14.53
C ALA A 162 -14.57 -6.58 15.64
N ALA A 163 -13.28 -6.28 15.41
CA ALA A 163 -12.22 -6.47 16.41
C ALA A 163 -12.40 -5.54 17.63
N CYS A 164 -12.74 -4.26 17.41
CA CYS A 164 -13.04 -3.31 18.47
C CYS A 164 -14.26 -3.74 19.31
N ALA A 165 -15.32 -4.25 18.67
CA ALA A 165 -16.51 -4.76 19.36
C ALA A 165 -16.18 -5.99 20.24
N ALA A 166 -15.38 -6.94 19.73
CA ALA A 166 -14.96 -8.12 20.48
C ALA A 166 -14.10 -7.78 21.72
N THR A 167 -13.30 -6.71 21.62
CA THR A 167 -12.45 -6.22 22.72
C THR A 167 -13.27 -5.50 23.81
N GLN A 168 -14.39 -4.86 23.44
CA GLN A 168 -15.29 -4.22 24.40
C GLN A 168 -16.19 -5.23 25.16
N THR A 169 -16.56 -6.35 24.55
CA THR A 169 -17.29 -7.41 25.25
C THR A 169 -16.45 -8.19 26.27
N THR A 170 -15.12 -8.18 26.13
CA THR A 170 -14.21 -8.88 27.07
C THR A 170 -13.81 -8.02 28.28
N SER A 171 -13.99 -6.70 28.23
CA SER A 171 -13.67 -5.79 29.34
C SER A 171 -14.82 -5.56 30.33
N TYR A 172 -16.07 -5.90 29.96
CA TYR A 172 -17.25 -5.84 30.84
C TYR A 172 -17.64 -7.18 31.47
N GLY A 173 -16.82 -8.22 31.29
CA GLY A 173 -17.05 -9.59 31.78
C GLY A 173 -16.01 -10.08 32.79
N ARG A 174 -15.51 -9.21 33.67
CA ARG A 174 -14.72 -9.59 34.86
C ARG A 174 -15.24 -8.91 36.11
#